data_AF-X1SA96-F1
#
_entry.id   AF-X1SA96-F1
#
_cell.length_a   1.000
_cell.length_b   1.000
_cell.length_c   1.000
_cell.angle_alpha   90.00
_cell.angle_beta   90.00
_cell.angle_gamma   90.00
#
_symmetry.space_group_name_H-M   'P 1'
#
loop_
_entity.id
_entity.type
_entity.pdbx_description
1 polymer ?
#
loop_
_entity_poly.entity_id
_entity_poly.type
_entity_poly.pdbx_seq_one_letter_code
_entity_poly.pdbx_strand_id
1 'polypeptide(L)'
;QNSPLIWIRVQSAPWVAVDEVRLIVNGERKLTFPVKTAKEKILKFTKQISLKLNKDSYIAVEVLGKNSLYPVLQQYSRKGLLKDAALPYALTNPVFIDVDGNGKFDPPLPGKIKLRSDIPEPEKLIQRYE
;
A
#
# COMPACT_ATOMS: atom_id res chain seq x y z
N GLN A 1 -0.40 25.80 -6.82
CA GLN A 1 -0.86 24.39 -6.73
C GLN A 1 0.21 23.53 -7.36
N ASN A 2 0.88 22.69 -6.56
CA ASN A 2 1.93 21.81 -7.06
C ASN A 2 1.32 20.43 -7.35
N SER A 3 1.51 19.92 -8.57
CA SER A 3 0.98 18.63 -8.99
C SER A 3 2.14 17.74 -9.43
N PRO A 4 2.89 17.15 -8.47
CA PRO A 4 4.04 16.34 -8.80
C PRO A 4 3.68 15.20 -9.74
N LEU A 5 4.63 14.89 -10.61
CA LEU A 5 4.54 13.80 -11.56
C LEU A 5 5.17 12.55 -10.94
N ILE A 6 4.34 11.55 -10.69
CA ILE A 6 4.75 10.30 -10.03
C ILE A 6 4.87 9.22 -11.10
N TRP A 7 6.05 8.59 -11.15
CA TRP A 7 6.34 7.50 -12.07
C TRP A 7 6.42 6.20 -11.27
N ILE A 8 5.51 5.28 -11.57
CA ILE A 8 5.43 3.98 -10.91
C ILE A 8 5.85 2.92 -11.91
N ARG A 9 6.85 2.12 -11.54
CA ARG A 9 7.32 0.97 -12.31
C ARG A 9 7.40 -0.25 -11.40
N VAL A 10 6.75 -1.33 -11.80
CA VAL A 10 6.76 -2.61 -11.06
C VAL A 10 7.38 -3.69 -11.92
N GLN A 11 8.36 -4.38 -11.37
CA GLN A 11 8.96 -5.57 -11.95
C GLN A 11 8.89 -6.72 -10.96
N SER A 12 8.76 -7.94 -11.48
CA SER A 12 8.85 -9.14 -10.66
C SER A 12 9.50 -10.27 -11.45
N ALA A 13 9.87 -11.34 -10.75
CA ALA A 13 10.30 -12.55 -11.42
C ALA A 13 9.20 -13.10 -12.35
N PRO A 14 9.54 -13.77 -13.46
CA PRO A 14 8.58 -14.36 -14.42
C PRO A 14 7.61 -15.40 -13.84
N TRP A 15 7.82 -15.84 -12.60
CA TRP A 15 6.94 -16.78 -11.92
C TRP A 15 6.01 -16.11 -10.89
N VAL A 16 6.11 -14.79 -10.71
CA VAL A 16 5.29 -14.02 -9.77
C VAL A 16 4.20 -13.27 -10.54
N ALA A 17 2.94 -13.49 -10.17
CA ALA A 17 1.81 -12.72 -10.68
C ALA A 17 1.68 -11.39 -9.92
N VAL A 18 1.36 -10.32 -10.64
CA VAL A 18 0.99 -9.02 -10.06
C VAL A 18 -0.36 -8.66 -10.65
N ASP A 19 -1.33 -8.46 -9.77
CA ASP A 19 -2.74 -8.26 -10.12
C ASP A 19 -3.22 -6.85 -9.76
N GLU A 20 -2.54 -6.19 -8.82
CA GLU A 20 -2.98 -4.89 -8.32
C GLU A 20 -1.81 -4.04 -7.84
N VAL A 21 -1.84 -2.76 -8.22
CA VAL A 21 -0.91 -1.73 -7.73
C VAL A 21 -1.72 -0.61 -7.12
N ARG A 22 -1.37 -0.19 -5.91
CA ARG A 22 -2.06 0.87 -5.17
C ARG A 22 -1.09 1.98 -4.82
N LEU A 23 -1.54 3.21 -5.02
CA LEU A 23 -0.86 4.39 -4.49
C LEU A 23 -1.46 4.73 -3.14
N ILE A 24 -0.64 4.67 -2.10
CA ILE A 24 -0.95 5.12 -0.76
C ILE A 24 -0.51 6.57 -0.62
N VAL A 25 -1.39 7.43 -0.11
CA VAL A 25 -1.10 8.82 0.22
C VAL A 25 -1.48 9.02 1.67
N ASN A 26 -0.52 9.40 2.52
CA ASN A 26 -0.75 9.67 3.94
C ASN A 26 -1.42 8.51 4.70
N GLY A 27 -1.08 7.27 4.32
CA GLY A 27 -1.61 6.05 4.95
C GLY A 27 -2.93 5.55 4.36
N GLU A 28 -3.56 6.32 3.47
CA GLU A 28 -4.79 5.93 2.78
C GLU A 28 -4.52 5.42 1.37
N ARG A 29 -5.18 4.32 0.98
CA ARG A 29 -5.13 3.78 -0.39
C ARG A 29 -5.93 4.70 -1.32
N LYS A 30 -5.23 5.65 -1.96
CA LYS A 30 -5.87 6.71 -2.74
C LYS A 30 -6.25 6.29 -4.14
N LEU A 31 -5.36 5.58 -4.84
CA LEU A 31 -5.58 5.09 -6.20
C LEU A 31 -5.29 3.60 -6.25
N THR A 32 -6.11 2.86 -7.00
CA THR A 32 -5.95 1.42 -7.21
C THR A 32 -5.97 1.13 -8.70
N PHE A 33 -4.97 0.38 -9.17
CA PHE A 33 -4.80 0.02 -10.56
C PHE A 33 -4.85 -1.51 -10.70
N PRO A 34 -5.84 -2.06 -11.41
CA PRO A 34 -5.79 -3.46 -11.80
C PRO A 34 -4.65 -3.66 -12.81
N VAL A 35 -3.86 -4.71 -12.61
CA VAL A 35 -2.78 -5.08 -13.52
C VAL A 35 -3.22 -6.27 -14.35
N LYS A 36 -3.24 -6.09 -15.67
CA LYS A 36 -3.48 -7.15 -16.65
C LYS A 36 -2.22 -7.37 -17.46
N THR A 37 -1.37 -8.27 -17.00
CA THR A 37 -0.11 -8.63 -17.66
C THR A 37 0.14 -10.12 -17.51
N ALA A 38 0.85 -10.72 -18.47
CA ALA A 38 1.22 -12.12 -18.40
C ALA A 38 2.19 -12.38 -17.22
N LYS A 39 2.07 -13.55 -16.60
CA LYS A 39 2.88 -13.93 -15.44
C LYS A 39 4.37 -13.98 -15.77
N GLU A 40 4.72 -14.30 -17.01
CA GLU A 40 6.08 -14.50 -17.50
C GLU A 40 6.79 -13.18 -17.83
N LYS A 41 6.05 -12.08 -17.96
CA LYS A 41 6.63 -10.75 -18.25
C LYS A 41 7.32 -10.19 -17.01
N ILE A 42 8.55 -9.71 -17.15
CA ILE A 42 9.31 -9.09 -16.05
C ILE A 42 8.71 -7.71 -15.69
N LEU A 43 8.45 -6.87 -16.69
CA LEU A 43 7.78 -5.59 -16.48
C LEU A 43 6.28 -5.83 -16.30
N LYS A 44 5.78 -5.56 -15.10
CA LYS A 44 4.39 -5.82 -14.72
C LYS A 44 3.48 -4.63 -14.91
N PHE A 45 3.98 -3.46 -14.57
CA PHE A 45 3.19 -2.23 -14.56
C PHE A 45 4.10 -1.03 -14.78
N THR A 46 3.61 -0.07 -15.57
CA THR A 46 4.19 1.26 -15.69
C THR A 46 3.07 2.27 -15.75
N LYS A 47 3.16 3.34 -14.95
CA LYS A 47 2.18 4.43 -14.97
C LYS A 47 2.82 5.73 -14.54
N GLN A 48 2.44 6.79 -15.25
CA GLN A 48 2.72 8.16 -14.89
C GLN A 48 1.42 8.82 -14.44
N ILE A 49 1.44 9.47 -13.28
CA ILE A 49 0.24 10.07 -12.67
C ILE A 49 0.61 11.47 -12.18
N SER A 50 -0.24 12.45 -12.43
CA SER A 50 -0.16 13.74 -11.76
C SER A 50 -1.06 13.70 -10.53
N LEU A 51 -0.48 13.96 -9.35
CA LEU A 51 -1.20 13.95 -8.08
C LEU A 51 -1.36 15.37 -7.56
N LYS A 52 -2.59 15.84 -7.40
CA LYS A 52 -2.85 17.14 -6.79
C LYS A 52 -2.69 17.05 -5.27
N LEU A 53 -1.69 17.74 -4.73
CA LEU A 53 -1.43 17.84 -3.30
C LEU A 53 -1.64 19.28 -2.82
N ASN A 54 -2.22 19.42 -1.63
CA ASN A 54 -2.50 20.73 -1.01
C ASN A 54 -1.70 20.97 0.27
N LYS A 55 -1.02 19.94 0.77
CA LYS A 55 -0.18 19.93 1.96
C LYS A 55 0.93 18.91 1.74
N ASP A 56 1.98 19.05 2.51
CA ASP A 56 3.00 18.03 2.67
C ASP A 56 2.39 16.65 2.82
N SER A 57 2.88 15.73 2.01
CA SER A 57 2.35 14.38 1.94
C SER A 57 3.46 13.38 1.72
N TYR A 58 3.27 12.18 2.25
CA TYR A 58 4.09 11.04 1.88
C TYR A 58 3.29 10.08 1.01
N ILE A 59 3.99 9.46 0.07
CA ILE A 59 3.42 8.46 -0.82
C ILE A 59 4.16 7.13 -0.67
N ALA A 60 3.44 6.02 -0.79
CA ALA A 60 4.02 4.69 -0.90
C ALA A 60 3.25 3.89 -1.95
N VAL A 61 3.89 2.85 -2.51
CA VAL A 61 3.24 1.96 -3.48
C VAL A 61 3.10 0.59 -2.86
N GLU A 62 1.88 0.08 -2.82
CA GLU A 62 1.53 -1.28 -2.39
C GLU A 62 1.23 -2.12 -3.64
N VAL A 63 1.77 -3.34 -3.71
CA VAL A 63 1.64 -4.25 -4.85
C VAL A 63 1.17 -5.60 -4.35
N LEU A 64 0.15 -6.17 -5.01
CA LEU A 64 -0.46 -7.44 -4.64
C LEU A 64 -0.54 -8.40 -5.83
N GLY A 65 -0.40 -9.69 -5.54
CA GLY A 65 -0.74 -10.80 -6.44
C GLY A 65 -1.78 -11.73 -5.83
N LYS A 66 -2.58 -12.38 -6.67
CA LYS A 66 -3.66 -13.30 -6.28
C LYS A 66 -3.30 -14.78 -6.48
N ASN A 67 -2.21 -15.05 -7.19
CA ASN A 67 -1.72 -16.40 -7.41
C ASN A 67 -0.68 -16.77 -6.36
N SER A 68 -0.70 -18.03 -5.91
CA SER A 68 0.27 -18.53 -4.95
C SER A 68 1.71 -18.44 -5.45
N LEU A 69 2.65 -18.18 -4.53
CA LEU A 69 4.09 -18.23 -4.75
C LEU A 69 4.65 -19.67 -4.80
N TYR A 70 3.81 -20.69 -4.62
CA TYR A 70 4.15 -22.09 -4.85
C TYR A 70 4.55 -22.33 -6.32
N PRO A 71 5.56 -23.19 -6.63
CA PRO A 71 6.33 -24.04 -5.71
C PRO A 71 7.59 -23.38 -5.13
N VAL A 72 7.89 -22.12 -5.44
CA VAL A 72 9.15 -21.47 -5.00
C VAL A 72 9.10 -21.17 -3.51
N LEU A 73 7.99 -20.60 -3.03
CA LEU A 73 7.71 -20.50 -1.60
C LEU A 73 6.78 -21.64 -1.19
N GLN A 74 7.35 -22.65 -0.54
CA GLN A 74 6.65 -23.83 -0.05
C GLN A 74 6.10 -23.62 1.37
N GLN A 75 5.46 -22.48 1.60
CA GLN A 75 4.78 -22.26 2.87
C GLN A 75 3.47 -23.03 2.86
N TYR A 76 3.34 -23.98 3.79
CA TYR A 76 2.10 -24.72 3.98
C TYR A 76 0.95 -23.76 4.30
N SER A 77 -0.12 -23.87 3.54
CA SER A 77 -1.41 -23.30 3.91
C SER A 77 -1.89 -24.01 5.18
N ARG A 78 -2.11 -23.26 6.26
CA ARG A 78 -2.53 -23.82 7.57
C ARG A 78 -3.78 -24.68 7.49
N LYS A 79 -4.65 -24.44 6.50
CA LYS A 79 -5.92 -25.15 6.28
C LYS A 79 -6.01 -25.83 4.90
N GLY A 80 -4.92 -25.86 4.13
CA GLY A 80 -4.92 -26.38 2.76
C GLY A 80 -5.73 -25.57 1.75
N LEU A 81 -6.20 -24.36 2.11
CA LEU A 81 -7.00 -23.49 1.24
C LEU A 81 -6.11 -22.50 0.50
N LEU A 82 -6.45 -22.18 -0.76
CA LEU A 82 -5.73 -21.19 -1.58
C LEU A 82 -5.69 -19.79 -0.92
N LYS A 83 -6.74 -19.41 -0.20
CA LYS A 83 -6.81 -18.13 0.53
C LYS A 83 -5.77 -18.01 1.67
N ASP A 84 -5.27 -19.15 2.13
CA ASP A 84 -4.29 -19.25 3.20
C ASP A 84 -2.88 -19.55 2.63
N ALA A 85 -2.71 -19.51 1.30
CA ALA A 85 -1.42 -19.67 0.65
C ALA A 85 -0.56 -18.40 0.76
N ALA A 86 0.76 -18.54 0.63
CA ALA A 86 1.65 -17.40 0.49
C ALA A 86 1.39 -16.68 -0.84
N LEU A 87 0.95 -15.43 -0.77
CA LEU A 87 0.65 -14.57 -1.92
C LEU A 87 1.72 -13.47 -2.09
N PRO A 88 1.97 -13.02 -3.33
CA PRO A 88 2.86 -11.90 -3.59
C PRO A 88 2.36 -10.62 -2.91
N TYR A 89 3.25 -10.00 -2.15
CA TYR A 89 3.03 -8.70 -1.51
C TYR A 89 4.33 -7.89 -1.54
N ALA A 90 4.23 -6.60 -1.87
CA ALA A 90 5.33 -5.66 -1.72
C ALA A 90 4.82 -4.27 -1.33
N LEU A 91 5.62 -3.55 -0.56
CA LEU A 91 5.37 -2.18 -0.15
C LEU A 91 6.67 -1.40 -0.27
N THR A 92 6.64 -0.21 -0.87
CA THR A 92 7.83 0.65 -0.93
C THR A 92 8.02 1.42 0.39
N ASN A 93 9.24 1.91 0.61
CA ASN A 93 9.44 2.99 1.57
C ASN A 93 8.64 4.24 1.14
N PRO A 94 8.21 5.08 2.09
CA PRO A 94 7.53 6.32 1.78
C PRO A 94 8.48 7.32 1.10
N VAL A 95 7.95 8.05 0.11
CA VAL A 95 8.59 9.23 -0.47
C VAL A 95 7.86 10.46 0.08
N PHE A 96 8.60 11.33 0.75
CA PHE A 96 8.08 12.56 1.33
C PHE A 96 8.13 13.68 0.29
N ILE A 97 7.04 14.42 0.18
CA ILE A 97 6.87 15.54 -0.74
C ILE A 97 6.61 16.78 0.09
N ASP A 98 7.61 17.66 0.10
CA ASP A 98 7.52 19.03 0.59
C ASP A 98 6.77 19.86 -0.47
N VAL A 99 5.54 20.24 -0.16
CA VAL A 99 4.64 20.92 -1.11
C VAL A 99 4.79 22.43 -1.03
N ASP A 100 5.14 22.96 0.14
CA ASP A 100 5.29 24.40 0.36
C ASP A 100 6.73 24.91 0.14
N GLY A 101 7.70 24.00 0.04
CA GLY A 101 9.10 24.28 -0.24
C GLY A 101 9.87 24.78 0.98
N ASN A 102 9.40 24.50 2.20
CA ASN A 102 10.01 25.02 3.42
C ASN A 102 11.24 24.21 3.90
N GLY A 103 11.56 23.11 3.22
CA GLY A 103 12.72 22.25 3.51
C GLY A 103 12.51 21.30 4.68
N LYS A 104 11.29 21.22 5.21
CA LYS A 104 10.86 20.27 6.24
C LYS A 104 9.67 19.48 5.71
N PHE A 105 9.33 18.41 6.43
CA PHE A 105 8.11 17.66 6.17
C PHE A 105 7.11 17.94 7.28
N ASP A 106 6.02 18.61 6.94
CA ASP A 106 4.92 18.88 7.86
C ASP A 106 3.87 17.77 7.80
N PRO A 107 3.77 16.91 8.85
CA PRO A 107 2.88 15.76 8.79
C PRO A 107 1.41 16.19 8.65
N PRO A 108 0.65 15.58 7.73
CA PRO A 108 -0.71 16.01 7.42
C PRO A 108 -1.73 15.71 8.52
N LEU A 109 -1.40 14.80 9.45
CA LEU A 109 -2.22 14.50 10.63
C LEU A 109 -1.76 15.37 11.81
N PRO A 110 -2.59 16.34 12.24
CA PRO A 110 -2.24 17.21 13.36
C PRO A 110 -2.49 16.47 14.66
N GLY A 111 -1.44 15.93 15.27
CA GLY A 111 -1.54 15.42 16.64
C GLY A 111 -0.45 14.43 17.03
N LYS A 112 -0.19 14.34 18.33
CA LYS A 112 0.57 13.21 18.87
C LYS A 112 -0.23 11.93 18.65
N ILE A 113 0.45 10.85 18.30
CA ILE A 113 -0.15 9.52 18.30
C ILE A 113 -0.65 9.27 19.72
N LYS A 114 -1.97 9.09 19.88
CA LYS A 114 -2.54 8.60 21.13
C LYS A 114 -2.34 7.11 21.18
N LEU A 115 -1.60 6.63 22.17
CA LEU A 115 -1.50 5.20 22.43
C LEU A 115 -2.84 4.69 22.95
N ARG A 116 -3.08 3.37 22.85
CA ARG A 116 -4.27 2.76 23.46
C ARG A 116 -4.40 3.09 24.94
N SER A 117 -3.27 3.19 25.65
CA SER A 117 -3.20 3.62 27.05
C SER A 117 -3.74 5.03 27.30
N ASP A 118 -3.74 5.88 26.28
CA ASP A 118 -4.14 7.29 26.36
C ASP A 118 -5.62 7.49 25.99
N ILE A 119 -6.30 6.42 25.56
CA ILE A 119 -7.73 6.41 25.27
C ILE A 119 -8.45 6.01 26.56
N PRO A 120 -9.30 6.87 27.15
CA PRO A 120 -10.08 6.51 28.33
C PRO A 120 -10.87 5.24 28.07
N GLU A 121 -10.92 4.32 29.04
CA GLU A 121 -11.82 3.17 28.94
C GLU A 121 -13.25 3.69 28.79
N PRO A 122 -14.03 3.17 27.84
CA PRO A 122 -15.40 3.62 27.64
C PRO A 122 -16.22 3.34 28.92
N GLU A 123 -16.86 4.37 29.46
CA GLU A 123 -17.68 4.29 30.69
C GLU A 123 -18.83 3.27 30.59
N LYS A 124 -19.20 2.85 29.37
CA LYS A 124 -20.14 1.77 29.11
C LYS A 124 -19.56 0.77 28.12
N LEU A 125 -19.37 -0.46 28.59
CA LEU A 125 -19.21 -1.62 27.73
C LEU A 125 -20.49 -1.75 26.89
N ILE A 126 -20.38 -1.47 25.58
CA ILE A 126 -21.45 -1.78 24.63
C ILE A 126 -21.55 -3.30 24.60
N GLN A 127 -22.60 -3.84 25.24
CA GLN A 127 -22.92 -5.26 25.20
C GLN A 127 -23.21 -5.59 23.73
N ARG A 128 -22.31 -6.35 23.08
CA ARG A 128 -22.59 -6.88 21.75
C ARG A 128 -23.76 -7.84 21.90
N TYR A 129 -24.87 -7.56 21.22
CA TYR A 129 -25.98 -8.51 21.11
C TYR A 129 -25.45 -9.83 20.53
N GLU A 130 -25.79 -10.93 21.19
CA GLU A 130 -25.43 -12.32 20.82
C GLU A 130 -26.00 -12.73 19.45
#